data_AF-A0A9P0GH68-F1
#
_entry.id   AF-A0A9P0GH68-F1
#
_cell.length_a   1.000
_cell.length_b   1.000
_cell.length_c   1.000
_cell.angle_alpha   90.00
_cell.angle_beta   90.00
_cell.angle_gamma   90.00
#
_symmetry.space_group_name_H-M   'P 1'
#
loop_
_entity.id
_entity.type
_entity.pdbx_description
1 polymer ?
#
loop_
_entity_poly.entity_id
_entity_poly.type
_entity_poly.pdbx_seq_one_letter_code
_entity_poly.pdbx_strand_id
1 'polypeptide(L)'
;MDQVGGDGKKIKIRSSEAIRQARWMARAIYSLKIDLYKSQFKISANDKRVLPDVCLFITVIYVKPWLQCNLTVNAPNQDLCFLKRLKEYEPVDKLISKAALNKFTQHPWYFSEEIAPFYHSLMMKLMNKPRNILY
;
A
#
# COMPACT_ATOMS: atom_id res chain seq x y z
N MET A 1 -30.77 5.93 -46.25
CA MET A 1 -30.19 7.17 -45.70
C MET A 1 -31.13 7.52 -44.56
N ASP A 2 -30.80 7.28 -43.29
CA ASP A 2 -29.57 7.68 -42.61
C ASP A 2 -29.08 6.64 -41.60
N GLN A 3 -27.75 6.42 -41.63
CA GLN A 3 -27.04 5.66 -40.63
C GLN A 3 -26.69 6.60 -39.47
N VAL A 4 -27.27 6.37 -38.29
CA VAL A 4 -26.73 6.92 -37.04
C VAL A 4 -25.71 5.92 -36.52
N GLY A 5 -24.49 6.05 -37.02
CA GLY A 5 -23.31 5.37 -36.49
C GLY A 5 -22.97 5.92 -35.11
N GLY A 6 -23.58 5.35 -34.07
CA GLY A 6 -23.17 5.57 -32.69
C GLY A 6 -21.87 4.80 -32.41
N ASP A 7 -20.74 5.50 -32.48
CA ASP A 7 -19.43 5.00 -32.06
C ASP A 7 -19.52 4.57 -30.58
N GLY A 8 -19.66 3.27 -30.38
CA GLY A 8 -19.70 2.62 -29.07
C GLY A 8 -18.32 2.72 -28.43
N LYS A 9 -17.97 3.90 -27.91
CA LYS A 9 -16.80 4.13 -27.08
C LYS A 9 -16.85 3.11 -25.95
N LYS A 10 -16.01 2.07 -26.05
CA LYS A 10 -15.78 1.10 -24.97
C LYS A 10 -15.38 1.88 -23.73
N ILE A 11 -16.34 2.07 -22.82
CA ILE A 11 -16.06 2.65 -21.50
C ILE A 11 -15.16 1.63 -20.80
N LYS A 12 -13.86 1.93 -20.78
CA LYS A 12 -12.87 1.12 -20.07
C LYS A 12 -13.06 1.41 -18.58
N ILE A 13 -14.02 0.72 -17.96
CA ILE A 13 -14.28 0.85 -16.52
C ILE A 13 -12.98 0.48 -15.80
N ARG A 14 -12.30 1.49 -15.26
CA ARG A 14 -11.10 1.30 -14.45
C ARG A 14 -11.54 0.52 -13.22
N SER A 15 -10.98 -0.67 -13.00
CA SER A 15 -11.30 -1.49 -11.82
C SER A 15 -11.23 -0.61 -10.58
N SER A 16 -12.34 -0.51 -9.85
CA SER A 16 -12.45 0.32 -8.65
C SER A 16 -11.32 0.00 -7.68
N GLU A 17 -10.78 1.04 -7.04
CA GLU A 17 -9.73 0.97 -6.02
C GLU A 17 -10.08 -0.06 -4.93
N ALA A 18 -11.37 -0.13 -4.58
CA ALA A 18 -11.91 -1.06 -3.59
C ALA A 18 -11.63 -2.53 -3.93
N ILE A 19 -11.75 -2.92 -5.22
CA ILE A 19 -11.48 -4.30 -5.66
C ILE A 19 -9.98 -4.61 -5.52
N ARG A 20 -9.11 -3.63 -5.80
CA ARG A 20 -7.66 -3.80 -5.67
C ARG A 20 -7.22 -3.93 -4.21
N GLN A 21 -7.80 -3.13 -3.32
CA GLN A 21 -7.57 -3.22 -1.88
C GLN A 21 -8.06 -4.56 -1.32
N ALA A 22 -9.28 -5.00 -1.70
CA ALA A 22 -9.82 -6.30 -1.30
C ALA A 22 -8.91 -7.47 -1.73
N ARG A 23 -8.34 -7.42 -2.95
CA ARG A 23 -7.38 -8.42 -3.42
C ARG A 23 -6.09 -8.44 -2.61
N TRP A 24 -5.60 -7.28 -2.17
CA TRP A 24 -4.41 -7.21 -1.33
C TRP A 24 -4.70 -7.77 0.07
N MET A 25 -5.84 -7.43 0.68
CA MET A 25 -6.26 -7.97 1.98
C MET A 25 -6.42 -9.49 1.95
N ALA A 26 -7.05 -10.04 0.90
CA ALA A 26 -7.19 -11.48 0.72
C ALA A 26 -5.81 -12.17 0.65
N ARG A 27 -4.84 -11.58 -0.06
CA ARG A 27 -3.46 -12.09 -0.12
C ARG A 27 -2.79 -12.06 1.26
N ALA A 28 -2.97 -10.98 2.02
CA ALA A 28 -2.40 -10.86 3.36
C ALA A 28 -2.92 -11.94 4.32
N ILE A 29 -4.24 -12.17 4.35
CA ILE A 29 -4.86 -13.26 5.14
C ILE A 29 -4.31 -14.62 4.71
N TYR A 30 -4.19 -14.82 3.40
CA TYR A 30 -3.72 -16.09 2.87
C TYR A 30 -2.26 -16.36 3.24
N SER A 31 -1.39 -15.34 3.18
CA SER A 31 0.00 -15.44 3.65
C SER A 31 0.08 -15.86 5.12
N LEU A 32 -0.72 -15.23 5.99
CA LEU A 32 -0.79 -15.58 7.42
C LEU A 32 -1.25 -17.03 7.63
N LYS A 33 -2.28 -17.45 6.88
CA LYS A 33 -2.79 -18.82 6.94
C LYS A 33 -1.74 -19.83 6.51
N ILE A 34 -1.01 -19.57 5.42
CA ILE A 34 0.05 -20.47 4.96
C ILE A 34 1.17 -20.56 6.01
N ASP A 35 1.57 -19.45 6.63
CA ASP A 35 2.65 -19.48 7.64
C ASP A 35 2.24 -20.26 8.89
N LEU A 36 0.99 -20.13 9.33
CA LEU A 36 0.44 -20.89 10.47
C LEU A 36 0.38 -22.40 10.19
N TYR A 37 -0.02 -22.79 8.99
CA TYR A 37 -0.19 -24.19 8.60
C TYR A 37 0.98 -24.73 7.76
N LYS A 38 2.15 -24.08 7.82
CA LYS A 38 3.31 -24.41 6.97
C LYS A 38 3.82 -25.84 7.09
N SER A 39 3.51 -26.52 8.18
CA SER A 39 3.82 -27.95 8.39
C SER A 39 2.99 -28.88 7.50
N GLN A 40 1.79 -28.44 7.09
CA GLN A 40 0.84 -29.23 6.28
C GLN A 40 1.03 -29.02 4.77
N PHE A 41 1.76 -27.97 4.36
CA PHE A 41 1.96 -27.60 2.96
C PHE A 41 3.38 -27.88 2.46
N LYS A 42 3.50 -28.34 1.22
CA LYS A 42 4.78 -28.43 0.52
C LYS A 42 5.20 -27.05 0.00
N ILE A 43 5.80 -26.26 0.87
CA ILE A 43 6.27 -24.90 0.54
C ILE A 43 7.71 -24.96 0.03
N SER A 44 8.00 -24.19 -1.03
CA SER A 44 9.36 -24.03 -1.56
C SER A 44 10.33 -23.50 -0.50
N ALA A 45 11.59 -23.92 -0.55
CA ALA A 45 12.60 -23.50 0.42
C ALA A 45 12.84 -21.98 0.43
N ASN A 46 12.62 -21.31 -0.71
CA ASN A 46 12.70 -19.85 -0.82
C ASN A 46 11.52 -19.17 -0.10
N ASP A 47 10.30 -19.65 -0.34
CA ASP A 47 9.09 -19.07 0.24
C ASP A 47 9.03 -19.26 1.75
N LYS A 48 9.59 -20.37 2.29
CA LYS A 48 9.72 -20.58 3.73
C LYS A 48 10.56 -19.50 4.44
N ARG A 49 11.47 -18.83 3.73
CA ARG A 49 12.31 -17.76 4.29
C ARG A 49 11.62 -16.40 4.22
N VAL A 50 10.95 -16.11 3.10
CA VAL A 50 10.32 -14.80 2.84
C VAL A 50 8.93 -14.67 3.46
N LEU A 51 8.21 -15.79 3.60
CA LEU A 51 6.84 -15.78 4.12
C LEU A 51 6.74 -15.25 5.56
N PRO A 52 7.63 -15.63 6.51
CA PRO A 52 7.64 -15.05 7.85
C PRO A 52 7.85 -13.52 7.85
N ASP A 53 8.74 -13.00 6.99
CA ASP A 53 9.02 -11.55 6.91
C ASP A 53 7.77 -10.77 6.47
N VAL A 54 7.05 -11.29 5.48
CA VAL A 54 5.78 -10.72 5.02
C VAL A 54 4.69 -10.83 6.08
N CYS A 55 4.61 -11.96 6.79
CA CYS A 55 3.64 -12.16 7.86
C CYS A 55 3.90 -11.22 9.06
N LEU A 56 5.18 -11.00 9.40
CA LEU A 56 5.59 -10.06 10.43
C LEU A 56 5.20 -8.62 10.03
N PHE A 57 5.49 -8.23 8.79
CA PHE A 57 5.07 -6.94 8.26
C PHE A 57 3.56 -6.73 8.34
N ILE A 58 2.76 -7.72 7.90
CA ILE A 58 1.30 -7.63 7.96
C ILE A 58 0.84 -7.44 9.41
N THR A 59 1.35 -8.26 10.32
CA THR A 59 0.92 -8.30 11.73
C THR A 59 1.30 -7.03 12.48
N VAL A 60 2.53 -6.55 12.32
CA VAL A 60 3.07 -5.41 13.08
C VAL A 60 2.61 -4.07 12.49
N ILE A 61 2.60 -3.96 11.15
CA ILE A 61 2.45 -2.66 10.47
C ILE A 61 1.06 -2.51 9.86
N TYR A 62 0.51 -3.56 9.23
CA TYR A 62 -0.68 -3.44 8.40
C TYR A 62 -2.02 -3.69 9.13
N VAL A 63 -2.06 -4.53 10.16
CA VAL A 63 -3.30 -4.88 10.88
C VAL A 63 -4.01 -3.64 11.44
N LYS A 64 -3.29 -2.71 12.04
CA LYS A 64 -3.93 -1.55 12.69
C LYS A 64 -4.58 -0.57 11.68
N PRO A 65 -3.90 -0.11 10.61
CA PRO A 65 -4.57 0.66 9.55
C PRO A 65 -5.75 -0.08 8.93
N TRP A 66 -5.64 -1.39 8.77
CA TRP A 66 -6.71 -2.21 8.22
C TRP A 66 -7.97 -2.16 9.10
N LEU A 67 -7.84 -2.32 10.42
CA LEU A 67 -8.97 -2.19 11.34
C LEU A 67 -9.57 -0.77 11.38
N GLN A 68 -8.77 0.25 11.08
CA GLN A 68 -9.18 1.66 11.10
C GLN A 68 -9.71 2.17 9.75
N CYS A 69 -9.77 1.32 8.72
CA CYS A 69 -10.14 1.68 7.35
C CYS A 69 -11.63 2.09 7.19
N ASN A 70 -12.49 1.80 8.17
CA ASN A 70 -13.92 2.10 8.11
C ASN A 70 -14.28 3.59 8.08
N LEU A 71 -13.35 4.49 8.42
CA LEU A 71 -13.62 5.92 8.50
C LEU A 71 -12.79 6.71 7.47
N THR A 72 -13.43 7.10 6.36
CA THR A 72 -12.82 7.83 5.25
C THR A 72 -12.22 9.18 5.67
N VAL A 73 -12.83 9.89 6.63
CA VAL A 73 -12.30 11.18 7.11
C VAL A 73 -10.95 11.05 7.83
N ASN A 74 -10.63 9.86 8.34
CA ASN A 74 -9.36 9.60 9.01
C ASN A 74 -8.27 9.09 8.07
N ALA A 75 -8.58 8.79 6.81
CA ALA A 75 -7.62 8.22 5.86
C ALA A 75 -6.28 8.98 5.79
N PRO A 76 -6.24 10.33 5.72
CA PRO A 76 -4.97 11.06 5.65
C PRO A 76 -4.11 10.87 6.91
N ASN A 77 -4.75 10.91 8.09
CA ASN A 77 -4.07 10.73 9.37
C ASN A 77 -3.59 9.28 9.56
N GLN A 78 -4.36 8.30 9.07
CA GLN A 78 -4.00 6.89 9.09
C GLN A 78 -2.79 6.61 8.20
N ASP A 79 -2.75 7.19 6.99
CA ASP A 79 -1.61 7.07 6.08
C ASP A 79 -0.34 7.71 6.67
N LEU A 80 -0.45 8.90 7.28
CA LEU A 80 0.68 9.52 7.98
C LEU A 80 1.19 8.67 9.15
N CYS A 81 0.28 8.12 9.96
CA CYS A 81 0.64 7.21 11.05
C CYS A 81 1.29 5.93 10.53
N PHE A 82 0.84 5.44 9.38
CA PHE A 82 1.41 4.27 8.71
C PHE A 82 2.85 4.54 8.24
N LEU A 83 3.10 5.69 7.62
CA LEU A 83 4.43 6.11 7.17
C LEU A 83 5.41 6.26 8.34
N LYS A 84 4.96 6.83 9.46
CA LYS A 84 5.76 6.90 10.68
C LYS A 84 6.17 5.51 11.17
N ARG A 85 5.24 4.57 11.23
CA ARG A 85 5.55 3.19 11.63
C ARG A 85 6.44 2.45 10.65
N LEU A 86 6.29 2.69 9.35
CA LEU A 86 7.23 2.16 8.36
C LEU A 86 8.65 2.63 8.64
N LYS A 87 8.83 3.89 9.03
CA LYS A 87 10.13 4.43 9.42
C LYS A 87 10.68 3.78 10.69
N GLU A 88 9.81 3.57 11.69
CA GLU A 88 10.15 2.85 12.93
C GLU A 88 10.46 1.35 12.68
N TYR A 89 9.93 0.77 11.59
CA TYR A 89 10.16 -0.62 11.17
C TYR A 89 11.41 -0.82 10.31
N GLU A 90 12.04 0.27 9.83
CA GLU A 90 13.30 0.21 9.06
C GLU A 90 14.42 -0.64 9.70
N PRO A 91 14.65 -0.64 11.05
CA PRO A 91 15.65 -1.50 11.67
C PRO A 91 15.29 -2.99 11.68
N VAL A 92 14.00 -3.35 11.52
CA VAL A 92 13.55 -4.75 11.49
C VAL A 92 13.69 -5.33 10.09
N ASP A 93 13.12 -4.63 9.09
CA ASP A 93 13.29 -5.00 7.68
C ASP A 93 13.33 -3.74 6.81
N LYS A 94 14.55 -3.38 6.44
CA LYS A 94 14.84 -2.21 5.60
C LYS A 94 14.32 -2.36 4.18
N LEU A 95 14.31 -3.58 3.62
CA LEU A 95 13.90 -3.81 2.24
C LEU A 95 12.39 -3.63 2.11
N ILE A 96 11.63 -4.28 3.00
CA ILE A 96 10.17 -4.18 3.02
C ILE A 96 9.75 -2.75 3.39
N SER A 97 10.36 -2.14 4.41
CA SER A 97 10.06 -0.76 4.81
C SER A 97 10.27 0.22 3.65
N LYS A 98 11.42 0.16 2.97
CA LYS A 98 11.73 1.06 1.85
C LYS A 98 10.84 0.80 0.64
N ALA A 99 10.54 -0.46 0.32
CA ALA A 99 9.62 -0.81 -0.76
C ALA A 99 8.20 -0.28 -0.50
N ALA A 100 7.71 -0.41 0.75
CA ALA A 100 6.42 0.11 1.16
C ALA A 100 6.39 1.65 1.12
N LEU A 101 7.40 2.34 1.68
CA LEU A 101 7.51 3.80 1.60
C LEU A 101 7.51 4.31 0.16
N ASN A 102 8.29 3.68 -0.72
CA ASN A 102 8.30 4.02 -2.15
C ASN A 102 6.94 3.81 -2.82
N LYS A 103 6.14 2.85 -2.36
CA LYS A 103 4.81 2.63 -2.93
C LYS A 103 3.81 3.71 -2.51
N PHE A 104 3.89 4.16 -1.26
CA PHE A 104 3.03 5.22 -0.74
C PHE A 104 3.32 6.59 -1.37
N THR A 105 4.57 6.86 -1.74
CA THR A 105 4.93 8.14 -2.38
C THR A 105 4.40 8.26 -3.82
N GLN A 106 4.01 7.15 -4.44
CA GLN A 106 3.35 7.13 -5.76
C GLN A 106 1.85 7.44 -5.68
N HIS A 107 1.29 7.59 -4.49
CA HIS A 107 -0.15 7.71 -4.28
C HIS A 107 -0.58 9.02 -3.57
N PRO A 108 -0.06 10.22 -3.88
CA PRO A 108 -0.42 11.45 -3.18
C PRO A 108 -1.79 12.05 -3.59
N TRP A 109 -2.51 11.43 -4.53
CA TRP A 109 -3.64 12.06 -5.24
C TRP A 109 -4.89 12.35 -4.39
N TYR A 110 -4.95 11.88 -3.16
CA TYR A 110 -6.07 12.11 -2.23
C TYR A 110 -5.78 13.18 -1.17
N PHE A 111 -4.58 13.76 -1.15
CA PHE A 111 -4.32 14.93 -0.31
C PHE A 111 -4.96 16.17 -0.93
N SER A 112 -5.68 16.95 -0.12
CA SER A 112 -6.15 18.28 -0.54
C SER A 112 -4.95 19.16 -0.93
N GLU A 113 -5.18 20.15 -1.79
CA GLU A 113 -4.14 21.09 -2.24
C GLU A 113 -3.40 21.77 -1.09
N GLU A 114 -4.06 21.92 0.06
CA GLU A 114 -3.48 22.50 1.28
C GLU A 114 -2.52 21.55 2.01
N ILE A 115 -2.74 20.23 1.94
CA ILE A 115 -1.95 19.23 2.68
C ILE A 115 -0.85 18.61 1.80
N ALA A 116 -1.03 18.64 0.47
CA ALA A 116 -0.07 18.09 -0.48
C ALA A 116 1.38 18.66 -0.34
N PRO A 117 1.60 19.98 -0.13
CA PRO A 117 2.94 20.54 0.05
C PRO A 117 3.58 20.07 1.36
N PHE A 118 2.80 20.01 2.45
CA PHE A 118 3.25 19.52 3.75
C PHE A 118 3.63 18.04 3.67
N TYR A 119 2.79 17.23 3.00
CA TYR A 119 3.04 15.82 2.77
C TYR A 119 4.30 15.60 1.93
N HIS A 120 4.47 16.36 0.84
CA HIS A 120 5.66 16.28 0.01
C HIS A 120 6.94 16.60 0.80
N SER A 121 6.92 17.67 1.62
CA SER A 121 8.03 18.05 2.49
C SER A 121 8.35 16.96 3.54
N LEU A 122 7.33 16.42 4.20
CA LEU A 122 7.48 15.34 5.18
C LEU A 122 8.02 14.05 4.54
N MET A 123 7.53 13.70 3.35
CA MET A 123 8.01 12.55 2.57
C MET A 123 9.47 12.69 2.14
N MET A 124 9.89 13.88 1.69
CA MET A 124 11.29 14.15 1.36
C MET A 124 12.20 13.99 2.60
N LYS A 125 11.71 14.43 3.76
CA LYS A 125 12.42 14.30 5.04
C LYS A 125 12.52 12.84 5.50
N LEU A 126 11.46 12.05 5.33
CA LEU A 126 11.44 10.62 5.71
C LEU A 126 12.27 9.73 4.77
N MET A 127 12.35 10.07 3.49
CA MET A 127 13.14 9.35 2.49
C MET A 127 14.61 9.79 2.43
N ASN A 128 15.01 10.83 3.18
CA ASN A 128 16.35 11.41 3.13
C ASN A 128 16.81 11.72 1.69
N LYS A 129 15.88 12.17 0.85
CA LYS A 129 16.09 12.43 -0.57
C LYS A 129 16.38 13.92 -0.76
N PRO A 130 17.40 14.33 -1.54
CA PRO A 130 17.68 15.74 -1.77
C PRO A 130 16.49 16.41 -2.45
N ARG A 131 16.14 17.63 -1.99
CA ARG A 131 15.12 18.50 -2.59
C ARG A 131 15.59 18.97 -3.96
N ASN A 132 15.44 18.13 -4.99
CA ASN A 132 15.52 18.61 -6.36
C ASN A 132 14.15 19.17 -6.73
N ILE A 133 14.03 20.47 -6.47
CA ILE A 133 12.98 21.35 -6.95
C ILE A 133 13.18 21.45 -8.46
N LEU A 134 12.28 20.87 -9.24
CA LEU A 134 12.06 21.30 -10.62
C LEU A 134 10.56 21.54 -10.73
N TYR A 135 10.24 22.82 -10.96
CA TYR A 135 8.91 23.38 -11.17
C TYR A 135 8.19 22.70 -12.32
#